data_AF-A0A837HV42-F1
#
_entry.id   AF-A0A837HV42-F1
#
_cell.length_a   1.000
_cell.length_b   1.000
_cell.length_c   1.000
_cell.angle_alpha   90.00
_cell.angle_beta   90.00
_cell.angle_gamma   90.00
#
_symmetry.space_group_name_H-M   'P 1'
#
loop_
_entity.id
_entity.type
_entity.pdbx_description
1 polymer ?
#
loop_
_entity_poly.entity_id
_entity_poly.type
_entity_poly.pdbx_seq_one_letter_code
_entity_poly.pdbx_strand_id
1 'polypeptide(L)'
;MEPKEKKGTRIVIGPQELTPEEQRIRDATTGAIEQLRSDLEKSQALAEFMANYRALRALCRADLSWMQPNEITTESLIVSFRSQTEAIEDAKIASELLPVIQSTSGQPDQIKMTLKRIRDKRGYYTYAVLAQFPKGKFAEDPVFGHMDRQPDETDIIYFRPTSPCVLHTCDDLFKIHRNNGFHIPFKTRNEAVALLEQTPEGLNEYVVSRTEEGRVKQEAGNFILVALHGAYSNEINVVRVSKFLSRQTGAEPSTRN
;
A
#
# COMPACT_ATOMS: atom_id res chain seq x y z
N MET A 1 9.01 33.31 40.20
CA MET A 1 8.26 33.23 38.92
C MET A 1 7.85 31.79 38.75
N GLU A 2 6.57 31.48 38.94
CA GLU A 2 6.06 30.14 38.67
C GLU A 2 5.81 29.96 37.17
N PRO A 3 6.08 28.77 36.59
CA PRO A 3 5.82 28.52 35.18
C PRO A 3 4.31 28.36 34.97
N LYS A 4 3.73 29.23 34.13
CA LYS A 4 2.34 29.08 33.68
C LYS A 4 2.25 27.86 32.77
N GLU A 5 1.51 26.85 33.21
CA GLU A 5 1.08 25.73 32.36
C GLU A 5 0.34 26.26 31.13
N LYS A 6 0.86 25.95 29.94
CA LYS A 6 0.12 26.14 28.69
C LYS A 6 -0.98 25.08 28.65
N LYS A 7 -2.22 25.48 28.99
CA LYS A 7 -3.42 24.68 28.71
C LYS A 7 -3.49 24.45 27.19
N GLY A 8 -3.13 23.26 26.74
CA GLY A 8 -3.36 22.82 25.38
C GLY A 8 -4.86 22.78 25.13
N THR A 9 -5.36 23.64 24.25
CA THR A 9 -6.76 23.61 23.82
C THR A 9 -7.00 22.28 23.13
N ARG A 10 -7.77 21.39 23.76
CA ARG A 10 -8.16 20.12 23.17
C ARG A 10 -9.13 20.46 22.02
N ILE A 11 -8.65 20.37 20.78
CA ILE A 11 -9.52 20.50 19.61
C ILE A 11 -10.42 19.27 19.60
N VAL A 12 -11.65 19.43 20.05
CA VAL A 12 -12.69 18.42 19.91
C VAL A 12 -13.33 18.67 18.55
N ILE A 13 -12.95 17.87 17.56
CA ILE A 13 -13.62 17.86 16.26
C ILE A 13 -14.95 17.13 16.48
N GLY A 14 -16.03 17.88 16.65
CA GLY A 14 -17.39 17.33 16.63
C GLY A 14 -17.78 16.90 15.21
N PRO A 15 -18.79 16.03 15.04
CA PRO A 15 -19.30 15.69 13.72
C PRO A 15 -19.76 16.97 13.01
N GLN A 16 -19.15 17.27 11.86
CA GLN A 16 -19.56 18.38 11.00
C GLN A 16 -20.90 18.03 10.36
N GLU A 17 -21.88 18.94 10.45
CA GLU A 17 -23.10 18.84 9.66
C GLU A 17 -22.76 19.08 8.19
N LEU A 18 -23.11 18.11 7.34
CA LEU A 18 -22.90 18.19 5.90
C LEU A 18 -24.00 19.02 5.26
N THR A 19 -23.64 19.86 4.30
CA THR A 19 -24.61 20.49 3.39
C THR A 19 -25.35 19.42 2.57
N PRO A 20 -26.53 19.72 2.00
CA PRO A 20 -27.26 18.77 1.15
C PRO A 20 -26.45 18.28 -0.06
N GLU A 21 -25.51 19.08 -0.55
CA GLU A 21 -24.60 18.67 -1.62
C GLU A 21 -23.53 17.69 -1.14
N GLU A 22 -22.87 18.00 -0.02
CA GLU A 22 -21.89 17.12 0.61
C GLU A 22 -22.52 15.78 1.04
N GLN A 23 -23.76 15.80 1.53
CA GLN A 23 -24.50 14.58 1.86
C GLN A 23 -24.75 13.72 0.62
N ARG A 24 -25.18 14.32 -0.50
CA ARG A 24 -25.36 13.60 -1.78
C ARG A 24 -24.06 12.99 -2.28
N ILE A 25 -22.95 13.71 -2.20
CA ILE A 25 -21.63 13.21 -2.58
C ILE A 25 -21.22 12.04 -1.69
N ARG A 26 -21.45 12.14 -0.38
CA ARG A 26 -21.14 11.09 0.58
C ARG A 26 -21.97 9.83 0.34
N ASP A 27 -23.27 9.96 0.09
CA ASP A 27 -24.16 8.83 -0.21
C ASP A 27 -23.74 8.13 -1.50
N ALA A 28 -23.44 8.90 -2.56
CA ALA A 28 -22.93 8.36 -3.82
C ALA A 28 -21.59 7.63 -3.65
N THR A 29 -20.67 8.22 -2.89
CA THR A 29 -19.35 7.64 -2.60
C THR A 29 -19.48 6.34 -1.79
N THR A 30 -20.36 6.33 -0.78
CA THR A 30 -20.64 5.14 0.04
C THR A 30 -21.21 4.01 -0.83
N GLY A 31 -22.20 4.29 -1.66
CA GLY A 31 -22.76 3.29 -2.59
C GLY A 31 -21.72 2.76 -3.59
N ALA A 32 -20.84 3.62 -4.10
CA ALA A 32 -19.74 3.21 -4.98
C ALA A 32 -18.71 2.31 -4.27
N ILE A 33 -18.37 2.61 -3.01
CA ILE A 33 -17.50 1.79 -2.16
C ILE A 33 -18.10 0.39 -1.98
N GLU A 34 -19.40 0.29 -1.66
CA GLU A 34 -20.10 -0.99 -1.50
C GLU A 34 -20.13 -1.79 -2.81
N GLN A 35 -20.41 -1.13 -3.94
CA GLN A 35 -20.38 -1.77 -5.25
C GLN A 35 -18.98 -2.31 -5.59
N LEU A 36 -17.93 -1.51 -5.38
CA LEU A 36 -16.56 -1.95 -5.67
C LEU A 36 -16.10 -3.09 -4.76
N ARG A 37 -16.55 -3.13 -3.50
CA ARG A 37 -16.34 -4.30 -2.63
C ARG A 37 -17.01 -5.54 -3.22
N SER A 38 -18.25 -5.42 -3.71
CA SER A 38 -18.94 -6.53 -4.38
C SER A 38 -18.23 -6.97 -5.66
N ASP A 39 -17.79 -6.03 -6.49
CA ASP A 39 -17.04 -6.32 -7.73
C ASP A 39 -15.70 -7.00 -7.43
N LEU A 40 -15.02 -6.60 -6.35
CA LEU A 40 -13.80 -7.26 -5.89
C LEU A 40 -14.05 -8.73 -5.56
N GLU A 41 -15.12 -9.04 -4.81
CA GLU A 41 -15.47 -10.41 -4.44
C GLU A 41 -15.80 -11.28 -5.67
N LYS A 42 -16.41 -10.68 -6.69
CA LYS A 42 -16.80 -11.36 -7.94
C LYS A 42 -15.69 -11.44 -9.00
N SER A 43 -14.57 -10.73 -8.80
CA SER A 43 -13.50 -10.64 -9.80
C SER A 43 -12.92 -12.02 -10.12
N GLN A 44 -12.90 -12.40 -11.39
CA GLN A 44 -12.43 -13.71 -11.84
C GLN A 44 -10.97 -13.69 -12.31
N ALA A 45 -10.46 -12.51 -12.65
CA ALA A 45 -9.09 -12.31 -13.10
C ALA A 45 -8.31 -11.38 -12.15
N LEU A 46 -7.01 -11.62 -12.00
CA LEU A 46 -6.15 -10.79 -11.16
C LEU A 46 -6.13 -9.32 -11.62
N ALA A 47 -6.12 -9.08 -12.94
CA ALA A 47 -6.15 -7.73 -13.49
C ALA A 47 -7.44 -6.96 -13.11
N GLU A 48 -8.59 -7.62 -13.19
CA GLU A 48 -9.88 -7.05 -12.77
C GLU A 48 -9.87 -6.74 -11.27
N PHE A 49 -9.40 -7.70 -10.46
CA PHE A 49 -9.26 -7.51 -9.02
C PHE A 49 -8.38 -6.30 -8.68
N MET A 50 -7.20 -6.19 -9.32
CA MET A 50 -6.28 -5.07 -9.07
C MET A 50 -6.88 -3.73 -9.46
N ALA A 51 -7.59 -3.66 -10.60
CA ALA A 51 -8.29 -2.45 -11.05
C ALA A 51 -9.37 -2.01 -10.04
N ASN A 52 -10.24 -2.94 -9.64
CA ASN A 52 -11.29 -2.66 -8.66
C ASN A 52 -10.70 -2.31 -7.29
N TYR A 53 -9.57 -2.90 -6.89
CA TYR A 53 -8.96 -2.68 -5.58
C TYR A 53 -8.40 -1.27 -5.48
N ARG A 54 -7.73 -0.81 -6.54
CA ARG A 54 -7.20 0.55 -6.63
C ARG A 54 -8.31 1.59 -6.65
N ALA A 55 -9.37 1.34 -7.42
CA ALA A 55 -10.54 2.21 -7.45
C ALA A 55 -11.18 2.31 -6.06
N LEU A 56 -11.37 1.19 -5.38
CA LEU A 56 -11.90 1.16 -4.02
C LEU A 56 -11.03 1.97 -3.07
N ARG A 57 -9.71 1.77 -3.12
CA ARG A 57 -8.76 2.48 -2.27
C ARG A 57 -8.75 3.98 -2.52
N ALA A 58 -8.80 4.40 -3.78
CA ALA A 58 -8.87 5.80 -4.15
C ALA A 58 -10.15 6.46 -3.60
N LEU A 59 -11.30 5.78 -3.70
CA LEU A 59 -12.55 6.26 -3.12
C LEU A 59 -12.49 6.34 -1.60
N CYS A 60 -11.99 5.29 -0.92
CA CYS A 60 -11.83 5.33 0.54
C CYS A 60 -10.89 6.46 0.99
N ARG A 61 -9.81 6.73 0.24
CA ARG A 61 -8.93 7.89 0.53
C ARG A 61 -9.65 9.21 0.33
N ALA A 62 -10.40 9.36 -0.76
CA ALA A 62 -11.20 10.56 -1.03
C ALA A 62 -12.26 10.79 0.06
N ASP A 63 -12.93 9.72 0.48
CA ASP A 63 -13.93 9.70 1.55
C ASP A 63 -13.34 9.94 2.94
N LEU A 64 -12.04 9.66 3.17
CA LEU A 64 -11.32 10.03 4.40
C LEU A 64 -10.73 11.44 4.35
N SER A 65 -10.51 11.98 3.15
CA SER A 65 -9.95 13.33 2.94
C SER A 65 -11.04 14.41 2.79
N TRP A 66 -12.31 14.00 2.84
CA TRP A 66 -13.56 14.79 2.97
C TRP A 66 -13.63 15.97 1.99
N MET A 67 -13.33 15.64 0.71
CA MET A 67 -13.39 16.49 -0.48
C MET A 67 -12.20 17.43 -0.67
N GLN A 68 -11.32 17.05 -1.61
CA GLN A 68 -10.47 18.03 -2.29
C GLN A 68 -11.35 19.04 -3.03
N PRO A 69 -11.00 20.34 -3.06
CA PRO A 69 -11.83 21.35 -3.68
C PRO A 69 -12.06 21.07 -5.18
N ASN A 70 -13.33 20.82 -5.50
CA ASN A 70 -14.08 21.23 -6.70
C ASN A 70 -13.87 20.57 -8.08
N GLU A 71 -13.00 19.57 -8.29
CA GLU A 71 -12.76 19.09 -9.68
C GLU A 71 -12.85 17.57 -9.92
N ILE A 72 -12.93 16.74 -8.89
CA ILE A 72 -12.86 15.28 -9.04
C ILE A 72 -14.15 14.62 -8.54
N THR A 73 -14.96 14.09 -9.46
CA THR A 73 -16.17 13.32 -9.13
C THR A 73 -15.86 11.86 -8.79
N THR A 74 -16.77 11.19 -8.09
CA THR A 74 -16.72 9.75 -7.80
C THR A 74 -16.50 8.93 -9.08
N GLU A 75 -17.23 9.24 -10.15
CA GLU A 75 -17.10 8.56 -11.45
C GLU A 75 -15.73 8.79 -12.07
N SER A 76 -15.20 10.02 -12.01
CA SER A 76 -13.89 10.34 -12.56
C SER A 76 -12.76 9.58 -11.84
N LEU A 77 -12.87 9.37 -10.52
CA LEU A 77 -11.94 8.54 -9.75
C LEU A 77 -12.04 7.07 -10.17
N ILE A 78 -13.26 6.53 -10.23
CA ILE A 78 -13.48 5.14 -10.63
C ILE A 78 -12.88 4.89 -12.02
N VAL A 79 -13.18 5.75 -12.99
CA VAL A 79 -12.66 5.61 -14.37
C VAL A 79 -11.13 5.67 -14.38
N SER A 80 -10.53 6.59 -13.64
CA SER A 80 -9.07 6.75 -13.58
C SER A 80 -8.37 5.49 -13.05
N PHE A 81 -8.92 4.88 -11.99
CA PHE A 81 -8.29 3.72 -11.34
C PHE A 81 -8.74 2.36 -11.86
N ARG A 82 -9.83 2.30 -12.63
CA ARG A 82 -10.25 1.08 -13.36
C ARG A 82 -9.57 0.90 -14.70
N SER A 83 -8.58 1.73 -15.07
CA SER A 83 -7.79 1.56 -16.30
C SER A 83 -7.26 0.12 -16.40
N GLN A 84 -7.89 -0.66 -17.29
CA GLN A 84 -7.58 -2.08 -17.41
C GLN A 84 -6.17 -2.31 -17.97
N THR A 85 -5.65 -1.40 -18.79
CA THR A 85 -4.34 -1.60 -19.43
C THR A 85 -3.21 -1.67 -18.40
N GLU A 86 -3.19 -0.77 -17.42
CA GLU A 86 -2.17 -0.78 -16.36
C GLU A 86 -2.37 -1.97 -15.42
N ALA A 87 -3.62 -2.28 -15.08
CA ALA A 87 -3.93 -3.42 -14.22
C ALA A 87 -3.58 -4.77 -14.87
N ILE A 88 -3.71 -4.92 -16.20
CA ILE A 88 -3.28 -6.10 -16.95
C ILE A 88 -1.77 -6.25 -16.91
N GLU A 89 -1.03 -5.17 -17.16
CA GLU A 89 0.43 -5.18 -17.09
C GLU A 89 0.90 -5.54 -15.68
N ASP A 90 0.31 -4.92 -14.66
CA ASP A 90 0.62 -5.18 -13.26
C ASP A 90 0.28 -6.60 -12.83
N ALA A 91 -0.87 -7.14 -13.27
CA ALA A 91 -1.23 -8.52 -12.99
C ALA A 91 -0.20 -9.49 -13.61
N LYS A 92 0.24 -9.23 -14.85
CA LYS A 92 1.29 -10.02 -15.48
C LYS A 92 2.59 -9.96 -14.68
N ILE A 93 3.02 -8.77 -14.26
CA ILE A 93 4.24 -8.60 -13.47
C ILE A 93 4.11 -9.30 -12.11
N ALA A 94 2.98 -9.15 -11.42
CA ALA A 94 2.72 -9.83 -10.16
C ALA A 94 2.78 -11.36 -10.31
N SER A 95 2.19 -11.91 -11.38
CA SER A 95 2.27 -13.34 -11.70
C SER A 95 3.69 -13.81 -12.01
N GLU A 96 4.53 -12.97 -12.63
CA GLU A 96 5.95 -13.29 -12.88
C GLU A 96 6.79 -13.25 -11.60
N LEU A 97 6.47 -12.36 -10.66
CA LEU A 97 7.18 -12.19 -9.40
C LEU A 97 6.78 -13.24 -8.34
N LEU A 98 5.55 -13.76 -8.40
CA LEU A 98 5.01 -14.68 -7.39
C LEU A 98 5.86 -15.96 -7.22
N PRO A 99 6.31 -16.65 -8.29
CA PRO A 99 7.18 -17.82 -8.15
C PRO A 99 8.52 -17.51 -7.46
N VAL A 100 9.08 -16.32 -7.69
CA VAL A 100 10.34 -15.89 -7.07
C VAL A 100 10.17 -15.80 -5.55
N ILE A 101 9.12 -15.12 -5.09
CA ILE A 101 8.80 -15.01 -3.66
C ILE A 101 8.49 -16.38 -3.03
N GLN A 102 7.77 -17.25 -3.75
CA GLN A 102 7.44 -18.60 -3.27
C GLN A 102 8.67 -19.48 -3.13
N SER A 103 9.64 -19.35 -4.04
CA SER A 103 10.91 -20.08 -3.99
C SER A 103 11.88 -19.56 -2.92
N THR A 104 11.69 -18.32 -2.47
CA THR A 104 12.51 -17.72 -1.41
C THR A 104 12.19 -18.37 -0.07
N SER A 105 13.21 -18.86 0.64
CA SER A 105 13.04 -19.55 1.92
C SER A 105 12.34 -18.66 2.95
N GLY A 106 11.48 -19.25 3.78
CA GLY A 106 10.87 -18.55 4.90
C GLY A 106 11.89 -18.26 6.00
N GLN A 107 11.83 -17.07 6.57
CA GLN A 107 12.53 -16.74 7.81
C GLN A 107 11.51 -16.16 8.81
N PRO A 108 11.58 -16.53 10.11
CA PRO A 108 10.70 -15.97 11.13
C PRO A 108 10.80 -14.44 11.18
N ASP A 109 9.67 -13.75 11.31
CA ASP A 109 9.58 -12.29 11.41
C ASP A 109 10.28 -11.51 10.29
N GLN A 110 10.39 -12.11 9.09
CA GLN A 110 10.90 -11.46 7.90
C GLN A 110 9.83 -11.40 6.81
N ILE A 111 9.75 -10.28 6.11
CA ILE A 111 8.96 -10.10 4.90
C ILE A 111 9.81 -10.58 3.73
N LYS A 112 9.29 -11.51 2.93
CA LYS A 112 9.92 -11.89 1.66
C LYS A 112 9.58 -10.85 0.63
N MET A 113 10.56 -10.44 -0.16
CA MET A 113 10.39 -9.40 -1.17
C MET A 113 11.00 -9.80 -2.49
N THR A 114 10.45 -9.28 -3.57
CA THR A 114 11.08 -9.29 -4.88
C THR A 114 10.67 -8.04 -5.65
N LEU A 115 11.53 -7.62 -6.56
CA LEU A 115 11.42 -6.36 -7.29
C LEU A 115 11.62 -6.63 -8.77
N LYS A 116 10.84 -5.96 -9.61
CA LYS A 116 11.07 -5.90 -11.05
C LYS A 116 11.23 -4.46 -11.50
N ARG A 117 12.32 -4.16 -12.20
CA ARG A 117 12.49 -2.89 -12.90
C ARG A 117 11.71 -2.91 -14.21
N ILE A 118 10.91 -1.88 -14.44
CA ILE A 118 10.02 -1.72 -15.61
C ILE A 118 10.45 -0.45 -16.34
N ARG A 119 10.36 -0.44 -17.66
CA ARG A 119 10.58 0.76 -18.45
C ARG A 119 9.23 1.32 -18.87
N ASP A 120 8.93 2.55 -18.47
CA ASP A 120 7.68 3.20 -18.84
C ASP A 120 7.68 3.67 -20.31
N LYS A 121 6.53 4.15 -20.79
CA LYS A 121 6.37 4.66 -22.16
C LYS A 121 7.22 5.91 -22.46
N ARG A 122 7.67 6.62 -21.43
CA ARG A 122 8.52 7.81 -21.52
C ARG A 122 10.01 7.45 -21.50
N GLY A 123 10.34 6.17 -21.30
CA GLY A 123 11.69 5.64 -21.27
C GLY A 123 12.34 5.68 -19.89
N TYR A 124 11.65 6.16 -18.85
CA TYR A 124 12.12 6.17 -17.46
C TYR A 124 11.97 4.78 -16.84
N TYR A 125 12.83 4.49 -15.86
CA TYR A 125 12.70 3.27 -15.06
C TYR A 125 11.76 3.51 -13.89
N THR A 126 10.82 2.58 -13.71
CA THR A 126 10.01 2.42 -12.50
C THR A 126 10.19 1.00 -11.96
N TYR A 127 9.54 0.69 -10.86
CA TYR A 127 9.67 -0.59 -10.17
C TYR A 127 8.29 -1.15 -9.86
N ALA A 128 8.17 -2.47 -9.85
CA ALA A 128 7.09 -3.20 -9.20
C ALA A 128 7.67 -3.99 -8.04
N VAL A 129 6.94 -3.95 -6.93
CA VAL A 129 7.28 -4.62 -5.69
C VAL A 129 6.23 -5.69 -5.44
N LEU A 130 6.67 -6.90 -5.14
CA LEU A 130 5.84 -7.91 -4.51
C LEU A 130 6.46 -8.24 -3.15
N ALA A 131 5.64 -8.32 -2.12
CA ALA A 131 6.06 -8.60 -0.75
C ALA A 131 5.11 -9.61 -0.11
N GLN A 132 5.66 -10.61 0.57
CA GLN A 132 4.90 -11.59 1.34
C GLN A 132 5.28 -11.47 2.82
N PHE A 133 4.30 -11.12 3.63
CA PHE A 133 4.42 -11.00 5.08
C PHE A 133 4.48 -12.39 5.73
N PRO A 134 5.17 -12.51 6.88
CA PRO A 134 5.15 -13.74 7.66
C PRO A 134 3.73 -14.03 8.16
N LYS A 135 3.42 -15.32 8.37
CA LYS A 135 2.09 -15.79 8.78
C LYS A 135 1.61 -15.05 10.04
N GLY A 136 0.36 -14.57 10.03
CA GLY A 136 -0.22 -13.82 11.15
C GLY A 136 0.27 -12.38 11.28
N LYS A 137 1.11 -11.91 10.35
CA LYS A 137 1.45 -10.50 10.18
C LYS A 137 0.86 -10.00 8.86
N PHE A 138 0.56 -8.71 8.79
CA PHE A 138 -0.16 -8.11 7.68
C PHE A 138 0.26 -6.66 7.47
N ALA A 139 0.05 -6.15 6.26
CA ALA A 139 0.19 -4.74 5.99
C ALA A 139 -0.96 -3.97 6.67
N GLU A 140 -0.62 -3.13 7.64
CA GLU A 140 -1.55 -2.17 8.22
C GLU A 140 -1.76 -0.97 7.28
N ASP A 141 -2.81 -1.01 6.43
CA ASP A 141 -3.19 0.11 5.56
C ASP A 141 -4.21 1.01 6.28
N PRO A 142 -3.88 2.30 6.58
CA PRO A 142 -4.80 3.21 7.26
C PRO A 142 -6.06 3.53 6.44
N VAL A 143 -6.04 3.37 5.10
CA VAL A 143 -7.19 3.66 4.23
C VAL A 143 -8.30 2.63 4.39
N PHE A 144 -7.94 1.37 4.66
CA PHE A 144 -8.89 0.28 4.85
C PHE A 144 -9.23 0.02 6.32
N GLY A 145 -8.56 0.71 7.25
CA GLY A 145 -8.62 0.42 8.67
C GLY A 145 -8.13 -0.99 9.00
N HIS A 146 -8.28 -1.42 10.25
CA HIS A 146 -7.90 -2.77 10.71
C HIS A 146 -8.77 -3.90 10.12
N MET A 147 -9.54 -3.66 9.07
CA MET A 147 -10.71 -4.46 8.68
C MET A 147 -10.44 -5.79 7.98
N ASP A 148 -9.18 -6.20 7.79
CA ASP A 148 -8.90 -7.45 7.07
C ASP A 148 -7.67 -8.15 7.66
N ARG A 149 -7.76 -8.50 8.94
CA ARG A 149 -6.76 -9.35 9.60
C ARG A 149 -7.18 -10.79 9.41
N GLN A 150 -6.44 -11.54 8.60
CA GLN A 150 -6.57 -13.00 8.54
C GLN A 150 -5.37 -13.60 9.25
N PRO A 151 -5.46 -13.92 10.56
CA PRO A 151 -4.32 -14.33 11.37
C PRO A 151 -3.68 -15.64 10.91
N ASP A 152 -4.42 -16.47 10.17
CA ASP A 152 -3.94 -17.75 9.65
C ASP A 152 -3.39 -17.68 8.22
N GLU A 153 -3.42 -16.51 7.59
CA GLU A 153 -2.93 -16.34 6.22
C GLU A 153 -1.66 -15.49 6.17
N THR A 154 -0.92 -15.62 5.06
CA THR A 154 0.18 -14.72 4.73
C THR A 154 -0.35 -13.59 3.88
N ASP A 155 -0.07 -12.35 4.27
CA ASP A 155 -0.44 -11.21 3.45
C ASP A 155 0.54 -11.07 2.28
N ILE A 156 0.03 -10.86 1.05
CA ILE A 156 0.85 -10.64 -0.14
C ILE A 156 0.42 -9.31 -0.75
N ILE A 157 1.37 -8.38 -0.78
CA ILE A 157 1.18 -7.02 -1.26
C ILE A 157 1.93 -6.84 -2.57
N TYR A 158 1.22 -6.34 -3.57
CA TYR A 158 1.79 -5.82 -4.80
C TYR A 158 1.67 -4.32 -4.82
N PHE A 159 2.71 -3.59 -5.23
CA PHE A 159 2.53 -2.20 -5.59
C PHE A 159 3.57 -1.69 -6.59
N ARG A 160 3.20 -0.63 -7.31
CA ARG A 160 4.07 0.11 -8.21
C ARG A 160 4.39 1.47 -7.58
N PRO A 161 5.58 1.66 -6.97
CA PRO A 161 5.97 2.91 -6.35
C PRO A 161 5.78 4.13 -7.26
N THR A 162 5.29 5.20 -6.66
CA THR A 162 5.08 6.51 -7.32
C THR A 162 5.83 7.62 -6.59
N SER A 163 6.13 7.45 -5.30
CA SER A 163 6.90 8.41 -4.53
C SER A 163 8.39 8.35 -4.88
N PRO A 164 9.06 9.50 -5.11
CA PRO A 164 10.50 9.54 -5.40
C PRO A 164 11.36 8.81 -4.36
N CYS A 165 11.05 8.96 -3.07
CA CYS A 165 11.81 8.31 -2.00
C CYS A 165 11.74 6.77 -2.09
N VAL A 166 10.56 6.25 -2.42
CA VAL A 166 10.33 4.81 -2.56
C VAL A 166 10.93 4.31 -3.89
N LEU A 167 10.89 5.11 -4.96
CA LEU A 167 11.53 4.79 -6.24
C LEU A 167 13.05 4.66 -6.10
N HIS A 168 13.72 5.62 -5.45
CA HIS A 168 15.17 5.57 -5.21
C HIS A 168 15.55 4.37 -4.33
N THR A 169 14.77 4.14 -3.27
CA THR A 169 14.88 2.94 -2.43
C THR A 169 14.79 1.65 -3.25
N CYS A 170 13.81 1.55 -4.15
CA CYS A 170 13.64 0.37 -5.00
C CYS A 170 14.79 0.20 -5.99
N ASP A 171 15.35 1.29 -6.51
CA ASP A 171 16.52 1.23 -7.40
C ASP A 171 17.74 0.63 -6.69
N ASP A 172 18.01 1.08 -5.46
CA ASP A 172 19.13 0.56 -4.68
C ASP A 172 18.93 -0.91 -4.27
N LEU A 173 17.74 -1.27 -3.79
CA LEU A 173 17.40 -2.67 -3.50
C LEU A 173 17.48 -3.55 -4.75
N PHE A 174 17.03 -3.04 -5.91
CA PHE A 174 17.11 -3.78 -7.17
C PHE A 174 18.54 -4.00 -7.64
N LYS A 175 19.45 -3.03 -7.44
CA LYS A 175 20.88 -3.22 -7.77
C LYS A 175 21.52 -4.33 -6.94
N ILE A 176 21.13 -4.48 -5.68
CA ILE A 176 21.66 -5.49 -4.76
C ILE A 176 21.02 -6.86 -5.03
N HIS A 177 19.70 -6.92 -5.17
CA HIS A 177 18.92 -8.16 -5.21
C HIS A 177 18.39 -8.51 -6.59
N ARG A 178 19.05 -8.04 -7.66
CA ARG A 178 18.57 -8.17 -9.04
C ARG A 178 18.13 -9.60 -9.37
N ASN A 179 16.85 -9.74 -9.73
CA ASN A 179 16.20 -11.01 -10.10
C ASN A 179 16.14 -12.09 -9.00
N ASN A 180 16.46 -11.76 -7.75
CA ASN A 180 16.40 -12.67 -6.63
C ASN A 180 15.38 -12.18 -5.60
N GLY A 181 14.76 -13.12 -4.89
CA GLY A 181 14.02 -12.75 -3.69
C GLY A 181 14.98 -12.42 -2.54
N PHE A 182 14.53 -11.56 -1.64
CA PHE A 182 15.30 -11.13 -0.47
C PHE A 182 14.37 -10.93 0.72
N HIS A 183 14.95 -10.62 1.88
CA HIS A 183 14.22 -10.44 3.13
C HIS A 183 14.44 -9.05 3.68
N ILE A 184 13.39 -8.49 4.27
CA ILE A 184 13.50 -7.36 5.19
C ILE A 184 12.83 -7.71 6.52
N PRO A 185 13.32 -7.17 7.64
CA PRO A 185 12.68 -7.39 8.93
C PRO A 185 11.24 -6.88 8.94
N PHE A 186 10.31 -7.69 9.46
CA PHE A 186 8.96 -7.22 9.73
C PHE A 186 8.98 -6.19 10.86
N LYS A 187 8.21 -5.11 10.68
CA LYS A 187 7.82 -4.15 11.71
C LYS A 187 6.36 -3.79 11.50
N THR A 188 5.67 -3.46 12.58
CA THR A 188 4.34 -2.82 12.50
C THR A 188 4.45 -1.43 11.85
N ARG A 189 3.32 -0.84 11.43
CA ARG A 189 3.34 0.50 10.82
C ARG A 189 3.98 1.54 11.74
N ASN A 190 3.62 1.52 13.02
CA ASN A 190 4.14 2.50 13.99
C ASN A 190 5.64 2.35 14.21
N GLU A 191 6.12 1.11 14.31
CA GLU A 191 7.56 0.84 14.41
C GLU A 191 8.30 1.26 13.13
N ALA A 192 7.74 0.98 11.95
CA ALA A 192 8.32 1.35 10.67
C ALA A 192 8.43 2.89 10.51
N VAL A 193 7.38 3.62 10.89
CA VAL A 193 7.37 5.08 10.88
C VAL A 193 8.39 5.64 11.88
N ALA A 194 8.44 5.09 13.10
CA ALA A 194 9.39 5.52 14.13
C ALA A 194 10.86 5.32 13.69
N LEU A 195 11.16 4.28 12.90
CA LEU A 195 12.49 4.07 12.34
C LEU A 195 12.93 5.18 11.38
N LEU A 196 11.98 5.80 10.68
CA LEU A 196 12.26 6.94 9.80
C LEU A 196 12.27 8.27 10.54
N GLU A 197 11.43 8.45 11.56
CA GLU A 197 11.45 9.67 12.39
C GLU A 197 12.75 9.82 13.20
N GLN A 198 13.47 8.73 13.44
CA GLN A 198 14.74 8.71 14.15
C GLN A 198 15.94 9.08 13.26
N THR A 199 15.78 9.20 11.93
CA THR A 199 16.85 9.68 11.06
C THR A 199 16.97 11.21 11.14
N PRO A 200 18.15 11.81 10.91
CA PRO A 200 18.33 13.26 10.89
C PRO A 200 17.37 13.99 9.92
N GLU A 201 16.99 13.33 8.82
CA GLU A 201 16.12 13.85 7.77
C GLU A 201 14.63 13.60 8.03
N GLY A 202 14.31 12.64 8.92
CA GLY A 202 12.94 12.24 9.23
C GLY A 202 12.22 11.58 8.06
N LEU A 203 10.88 11.70 8.03
CA LEU A 203 10.01 11.11 7.00
C LEU A 203 10.09 11.81 5.62
N ASN A 204 10.78 12.95 5.52
CA ASN A 204 10.61 13.89 4.43
C ASN A 204 11.53 13.62 3.23
N GLU A 205 12.68 12.97 3.42
CA GLU A 205 13.64 12.79 2.34
C GLU A 205 14.40 11.47 2.45
N TYR A 206 14.49 10.74 1.33
CA TYR A 206 15.42 9.63 1.19
C TYR A 206 16.74 10.16 0.65
N VAL A 207 17.82 10.02 1.43
CA VAL A 207 19.16 10.45 1.01
C VAL A 207 19.90 9.26 0.45
N VAL A 208 20.37 9.38 -0.80
CA VAL A 208 21.18 8.33 -1.43
C VAL A 208 22.56 8.29 -0.75
N SER A 209 22.75 7.33 0.16
CA SER A 209 24.03 7.15 0.83
C SER A 209 25.13 6.69 -0.14
N ARG A 210 26.33 7.26 0.02
CA ARG A 210 27.49 7.00 -0.84
C ARG A 210 28.33 5.79 -0.38
N THR A 211 28.10 5.26 0.81
CA THR A 211 28.85 4.13 1.36
C THR A 211 28.04 2.84 1.28
N GLU A 212 28.70 1.72 0.98
CA GLU A 212 28.05 0.39 0.85
C GLU A 212 27.36 -0.04 2.15
N GLU A 213 27.95 0.28 3.31
CA GLU A 213 27.34 0.06 4.62
C GLU A 213 26.12 0.97 4.87
N GLY A 214 26.10 2.20 4.36
CA GLY A 214 24.94 3.10 4.47
C GLY A 214 23.77 2.67 3.58
N ARG A 215 24.06 2.08 2.40
CA ARG A 215 23.03 1.51 1.52
C ARG A 215 22.40 0.23 2.07
N VAL A 216 23.17 -0.57 2.81
CA VAL A 216 22.72 -1.84 3.41
C VAL A 216 22.10 -1.64 4.80
N LYS A 217 22.54 -0.63 5.57
CA LYS A 217 21.97 -0.31 6.89
C LYS A 217 20.67 0.51 6.75
N GLN A 218 19.57 -0.24 6.67
CA GLN A 218 18.22 0.13 7.10
C GLN A 218 17.47 1.26 6.39
N GLU A 219 18.08 2.23 5.72
CA GLU A 219 17.33 3.35 5.12
C GLU A 219 16.37 2.87 4.03
N ALA A 220 16.87 2.17 3.01
CA ALA A 220 16.04 1.63 1.92
C ALA A 220 14.99 0.63 2.43
N GLY A 221 15.36 -0.25 3.37
CA GLY A 221 14.43 -1.20 3.99
C GLY A 221 13.29 -0.52 4.75
N ASN A 222 13.57 0.59 5.43
CA ASN A 222 12.57 1.32 6.21
C ASN A 222 11.60 2.10 5.32
N PHE A 223 12.10 2.77 4.27
CA PHE A 223 11.24 3.49 3.31
C PHE A 223 10.29 2.52 2.59
N ILE A 224 10.78 1.36 2.14
CA ILE A 224 9.91 0.38 1.49
C ILE A 224 8.91 -0.25 2.48
N LEU A 225 9.31 -0.45 3.75
CA LEU A 225 8.43 -0.96 4.80
C LEU A 225 7.28 0.00 5.10
N VAL A 226 7.56 1.28 5.25
CA VAL A 226 6.54 2.33 5.43
C VAL A 226 5.63 2.42 4.20
N ALA A 227 6.16 2.23 2.99
CA ALA A 227 5.38 2.16 1.76
C ALA A 227 4.45 0.93 1.71
N LEU A 228 4.93 -0.25 2.16
CA LEU A 228 4.12 -1.47 2.26
C LEU A 228 2.94 -1.30 3.22
N HIS A 229 3.09 -0.49 4.27
CA HIS A 229 2.02 -0.10 5.19
C HIS A 229 1.14 1.06 4.67
N GLY A 230 1.32 1.50 3.42
CA GLY A 230 0.54 2.59 2.83
C GLY A 230 0.73 3.95 3.53
N ALA A 231 1.70 4.09 4.43
CA ALA A 231 1.87 5.28 5.27
C ALA A 231 2.35 6.51 4.48
N TYR A 232 2.90 6.34 3.27
CA TYR A 232 3.20 7.47 2.38
C TYR A 232 1.99 8.07 1.67
N SER A 233 0.78 7.51 1.82
CA SER A 233 -0.49 7.95 1.21
C SER A 233 -0.53 8.05 -0.33
N ASN A 234 0.61 8.24 -0.99
CA ASN A 234 0.80 8.41 -2.42
C ASN A 234 0.90 7.08 -3.15
N GLU A 235 1.15 5.98 -2.44
CA GLU A 235 1.24 4.67 -3.07
C GLU A 235 -0.12 4.07 -3.36
N ILE A 236 -1.06 4.85 -3.91
CA ILE A 236 -2.45 4.50 -4.29
C ILE A 236 -2.57 3.16 -5.03
N ASN A 237 -1.49 2.75 -5.71
CA ASN A 237 -1.38 1.51 -6.47
C ASN A 237 -1.06 0.25 -5.65
N VAL A 238 -0.98 0.35 -4.32
CA VAL A 238 -0.87 -0.80 -3.41
C VAL A 238 -2.13 -1.65 -3.51
N VAL A 239 -1.91 -2.95 -3.75
CA VAL A 239 -2.94 -3.97 -3.87
C VAL A 239 -2.58 -5.17 -2.99
N ARG A 240 -3.54 -5.59 -2.16
CA ARG A 240 -3.45 -6.85 -1.41
C ARG A 240 -3.86 -8.03 -2.28
N VAL A 241 -2.90 -8.64 -2.97
CA VAL A 241 -3.15 -9.75 -3.90
C VAL A 241 -3.44 -11.08 -3.21
N SER A 242 -3.04 -11.25 -1.95
CA SER A 242 -3.42 -12.41 -1.10
C SER A 242 -4.93 -12.63 -1.09
N LYS A 243 -5.74 -11.56 -1.02
CA LYS A 243 -7.21 -11.63 -1.09
C LYS A 243 -7.72 -12.30 -2.35
N PHE A 244 -7.07 -12.10 -3.49
CA PHE A 244 -7.46 -12.78 -4.74
C PHE A 244 -7.00 -14.23 -4.74
N LEU A 245 -5.77 -14.48 -4.30
CA LEU A 245 -5.16 -15.80 -4.33
C LEU A 245 -5.86 -16.80 -3.40
N SER A 246 -6.23 -16.41 -2.18
CA SER A 246 -6.90 -17.30 -1.22
C SER A 246 -8.23 -17.84 -1.77
N ARG A 247 -8.99 -16.99 -2.47
CA ARG A 247 -10.24 -17.38 -3.16
C ARG A 247 -10.03 -18.37 -4.30
N GLN A 248 -8.99 -18.17 -5.12
CA GLN A 248 -8.67 -19.08 -6.23
C GLN A 248 -8.22 -20.46 -5.74
N THR A 249 -7.59 -20.53 -4.57
CA THR A 249 -7.13 -21.80 -3.98
C THR A 249 -8.23 -22.58 -3.28
N GLY A 250 -9.47 -22.07 -3.21
CA GLY A 250 -10.57 -22.73 -2.51
C GLY A 250 -10.33 -22.87 -1.01
N ALA A 251 -9.44 -22.06 -0.43
CA ALA A 251 -9.35 -21.92 1.01
C ALA A 251 -10.67 -21.29 1.45
N GLU A 252 -11.56 -22.10 2.03
CA GLU A 252 -12.81 -21.58 2.60
C GLU A 252 -12.43 -20.43 3.53
N PRO A 253 -13.10 -19.26 3.44
CA PRO A 253 -12.93 -18.24 4.45
C PRO A 253 -13.27 -18.91 5.78
N SER A 254 -12.29 -18.94 6.69
CA SER A 254 -12.48 -19.41 8.06
C SER A 254 -13.69 -18.68 8.64
N THR A 255 -14.83 -19.35 8.61
CA THR A 255 -16.08 -18.87 9.18
C THR A 255 -15.99 -19.10 10.67
N ARG A 256 -15.30 -18.22 11.41
CA ARG A 256 -15.34 -18.26 12.88
C ARG A 256 -15.37 -16.87 13.53
N ASN A 257 -16.60 -16.53 13.92
CA ASN A 257 -17.10 -15.75 15.07
C ASN A 257 -16.53 -14.35 15.35
#